data_AF-A0A257LQE7-F1
#
_entry.id   AF-A0A257LQE7-F1
#
_cell.length_a   1.000
_cell.length_b   1.000
_cell.length_c   1.000
_cell.angle_alpha   90.00
_cell.angle_beta   90.00
_cell.angle_gamma   90.00
#
_symmetry.space_group_name_H-M   'P 1'
#
loop_
_entity.id
_entity.type
_entity.pdbx_description
1 polymer ?
#
loop_
_entity_poly.entity_id
_entity_poly.type
_entity_poly.pdbx_seq_one_letter_code
_entity_poly.pdbx_strand_id
1 'polypeptide(L)'
;ASPKGLEQAFAATLEISPSMWSQIKSSRPIGDKLARQIEQHQGKPMGWLDEPREDTSPTAAEKALMALALAAWRSTNSAGRKALRAHLEAVLMANRVPASK
;
A
#
# COMPACT_ATOMS: atom_id res chain seq x y z
N ALA A 1 1.18 4.48 18.40
CA ALA A 1 1.12 3.03 18.72
C ALA A 1 0.02 2.42 17.87
N SER A 2 0.32 1.44 17.01
CA SER A 2 -0.71 0.66 16.33
C SER A 2 -1.66 0.08 17.38
N PRO A 3 -2.99 0.11 17.18
CA PRO A 3 -3.93 -0.46 18.15
C PRO A 3 -3.55 -1.91 18.41
N LYS A 4 -3.20 -2.28 19.65
CA LYS A 4 -2.77 -3.65 20.02
C LYS A 4 -3.74 -4.72 19.50
N GLY A 5 -5.03 -4.39 19.39
CA GLY A 5 -6.05 -5.27 18.85
C GLY A 5 -5.91 -5.58 17.35
N LEU A 6 -5.42 -4.66 16.52
CA LEU A 6 -5.24 -4.92 15.08
C LEU A 6 -4.12 -5.92 14.81
N GLU A 7 -3.01 -5.79 15.52
CA GLU A 7 -1.88 -6.71 15.36
C GLU A 7 -2.21 -8.10 15.89
N GLN A 8 -2.99 -8.18 16.98
CA GLN A 8 -3.49 -9.46 17.51
C GLN A 8 -4.47 -10.13 16.56
N ALA A 9 -5.40 -9.37 15.98
CA ALA A 9 -6.35 -9.88 14.99
C ALA A 9 -5.63 -10.40 13.74
N PHE A 10 -4.58 -9.69 13.29
CA PHE A 10 -3.77 -10.13 12.16
C PHE A 10 -2.98 -11.41 12.48
N ALA A 11 -2.35 -11.48 13.66
CA ALA A 11 -1.67 -12.69 14.11
C ALA A 11 -2.63 -13.90 14.18
N ALA A 12 -3.85 -13.69 14.67
CA ALA A 12 -4.88 -14.72 14.70
C ALA A 12 -5.32 -15.15 13.28
N THR A 13 -5.44 -14.21 12.34
CA THR A 13 -5.76 -14.50 10.92
C THR A 13 -4.68 -15.34 10.27
N LEU A 14 -3.41 -15.11 10.65
CA LEU A 14 -2.26 -15.88 10.21
C LEU A 14 -2.04 -17.15 11.04
N GLU A 15 -2.89 -17.46 12.03
CA GLU A 15 -2.75 -18.62 12.92
C GLU A 15 -1.40 -18.68 13.66
N ILE A 16 -0.85 -17.53 14.04
CA ILE A 16 0.40 -17.40 14.81
C ILE A 16 0.18 -16.66 16.13
N SER A 17 1.11 -16.81 17.06
CA SER A 17 1.05 -16.04 18.30
C SER A 17 1.36 -14.55 18.06
N PRO A 18 0.78 -13.63 18.85
CA PRO A 18 1.13 -12.20 18.79
C PRO A 18 2.63 -11.92 19.02
N SER A 19 3.30 -12.76 19.83
CA SER A 19 4.74 -12.68 20.05
C SER A 19 5.52 -13.03 18.78
N MET A 20 5.13 -14.10 18.08
CA MET A 20 5.72 -14.49 16.80
C MET A 20 5.53 -13.40 15.75
N TRP A 21 4.32 -12.82 15.66
CA TRP A 21 4.09 -11.67 14.78
C TRP A 21 5.00 -10.47 15.12
N SER A 22 5.22 -10.20 16.40
CA SER A 22 6.15 -9.15 16.83
C SER A 22 7.60 -9.42 16.40
N GLN A 23 8.03 -10.69 16.40
CA GLN A 23 9.36 -11.10 15.93
C GLN A 23 9.52 -10.98 14.41
N ILE A 24 8.48 -11.33 13.64
CA ILE A 24 8.49 -11.18 12.18
C ILE A 24 8.63 -9.69 11.81
N LYS A 25 7.90 -8.82 12.50
CA LYS A 25 8.01 -7.36 12.33
C LYS A 25 9.38 -6.80 12.72
N SER A 26 10.12 -7.46 13.61
CA SER A 26 11.51 -7.08 13.95
C SER A 26 12.54 -7.72 13.01
N SER A 27 12.14 -8.03 11.77
CA SER A 27 13.01 -8.54 10.70
C SER A 27 13.65 -9.91 10.98
N ARG A 28 13.01 -10.78 11.77
CA ARG A 28 13.47 -12.17 11.84
C ARG A 28 13.12 -12.92 10.54
N PRO A 29 14.07 -13.67 9.96
CA PRO A 29 13.74 -14.59 8.88
C PRO A 29 12.66 -15.57 9.30
N ILE A 30 11.71 -15.81 8.40
CA ILE A 30 10.66 -16.82 8.55
C ILE A 30 11.04 -18.05 7.73
N GLY A 31 10.63 -19.24 8.20
CA GLY A 31 10.80 -20.46 7.42
C GLY A 31 9.73 -20.61 6.34
N ASP A 32 10.01 -21.46 5.35
CA ASP A 32 9.17 -21.67 4.17
C ASP A 32 7.71 -22.00 4.51
N LYS A 33 7.48 -22.86 5.51
CA LYS A 33 6.13 -23.23 5.95
C LYS A 33 5.31 -22.00 6.36
N LEU A 34 5.92 -21.08 7.09
CA LEU A 34 5.25 -19.86 7.54
C LEU A 34 5.08 -18.87 6.40
N ALA A 35 6.04 -18.77 5.48
CA ALA A 35 5.91 -17.95 4.28
C ALA A 35 4.71 -18.40 3.42
N ARG A 36 4.61 -19.71 3.13
CA ARG A 36 3.48 -20.29 2.38
C ARG A 36 2.13 -20.06 3.08
N GLN A 37 2.10 -20.20 4.41
CA GLN A 37 0.91 -19.91 5.22
C GLN A 37 0.49 -18.44 5.10
N ILE A 38 1.42 -17.50 5.23
CA ILE A 38 1.13 -16.06 5.06
C ILE A 38 0.59 -15.76 3.66
N GLU A 39 1.20 -16.32 2.62
CA GLU A 39 0.73 -16.14 1.24
C GLU A 39 -0.70 -16.63 1.05
N GLN A 40 -1.02 -17.83 1.57
CA GLN A 40 -2.35 -18.41 1.51
C GLN A 40 -3.39 -17.52 2.20
N HIS A 41 -3.15 -17.10 3.45
CA HIS A 41 -4.08 -16.25 4.19
C HIS A 41 -4.23 -14.85 3.60
N GLN A 42 -3.25 -14.36 2.85
CA GLN A 42 -3.29 -13.05 2.18
C GLN A 42 -3.71 -13.12 0.71
N GLY A 43 -4.07 -14.31 0.20
CA GLY A 43 -4.46 -14.52 -1.19
C GLY A 43 -3.33 -14.17 -2.18
N LYS A 44 -2.08 -14.32 -1.77
CA LYS A 44 -0.91 -14.12 -2.62
C LYS A 44 -0.53 -15.44 -3.30
N PRO A 45 0.01 -15.39 -4.53
CA PRO A 45 0.50 -16.59 -5.19
C PRO A 45 1.64 -17.23 -4.39
N MET A 46 1.81 -18.54 -4.54
CA MET A 46 2.94 -19.25 -3.96
C MET A 46 4.26 -18.67 -4.49
N GLY A 47 5.21 -18.39 -3.59
CA GLY A 47 6.49 -17.78 -3.96
C GLY A 47 6.49 -16.25 -3.89
N TRP A 48 5.35 -15.63 -3.56
CA TRP A 48 5.24 -14.17 -3.50
C TRP A 48 6.21 -13.53 -2.51
N LEU A 49 6.51 -14.19 -1.39
CA LEU A 49 7.46 -13.74 -0.36
C LEU A 49 8.93 -14.10 -0.67
N ASP A 50 9.20 -14.94 -1.68
CA ASP A 50 10.55 -15.41 -2.00
C ASP A 50 11.32 -14.41 -2.87
N GLU A 51 10.59 -13.54 -3.58
CA GLU A 51 11.16 -12.56 -4.50
C GLU A 51 11.33 -11.20 -3.82
N PRO A 52 12.47 -10.49 -4.07
CA PRO A 52 12.61 -9.10 -3.66
C PRO A 52 11.56 -8.26 -4.38
N ARG A 53 10.82 -7.47 -3.61
CA ARG A 53 9.79 -6.56 -4.12
C ARG A 53 10.19 -5.13 -3.83
N GLU A 54 10.01 -4.27 -4.82
CA GLU A 54 10.11 -2.83 -4.61
C GLU A 54 9.00 -2.39 -3.66
N ASP A 55 9.36 -1.52 -2.70
CA ASP A 55 8.36 -0.89 -1.85
C ASP A 55 7.56 0.11 -2.69
N THR A 56 6.38 -0.32 -3.15
CA THR A 56 5.45 0.54 -3.89
C THR A 56 4.60 1.40 -2.95
N SER A 57 4.93 1.47 -1.65
CA SER A 57 4.24 2.35 -0.73
C SER A 57 4.46 3.81 -1.12
N PRO A 58 3.40 4.63 -1.18
CA PRO A 58 3.57 6.04 -1.47
C PRO A 58 4.49 6.70 -0.44
N THR A 59 5.46 7.45 -0.95
CA THR A 59 6.35 8.31 -0.19
C THR A 59 5.56 9.32 0.64
N ALA A 60 6.20 9.95 1.63
CA ALA A 60 5.56 10.99 2.43
C ALA A 60 5.04 12.16 1.56
N ALA A 61 5.78 12.52 0.51
CA ALA A 61 5.38 13.56 -0.44
C ALA A 61 4.14 13.17 -1.25
N GLU A 62 4.10 11.93 -1.76
CA GLU A 62 2.93 11.42 -2.50
C GLU A 62 1.69 11.36 -1.59
N LYS A 63 1.83 10.90 -0.34
CA LYS A 63 0.74 10.92 0.64
C LYS A 63 0.23 12.32 0.91
N ALA A 64 1.11 13.31 1.03
CA ALA A 64 0.73 14.71 1.23
C ALA A 64 -0.05 15.26 0.01
N LEU A 65 0.39 14.93 -1.21
CA LEU A 65 -0.32 15.29 -2.43
C LEU A 65 -1.71 14.67 -2.48
N MET A 66 -1.83 13.37 -2.17
CA MET A 66 -3.13 12.67 -2.12
C MET A 66 -4.08 13.32 -1.10
N ALA A 67 -3.56 13.68 0.08
CA ALA A 67 -4.35 14.35 1.12
C ALA A 67 -4.84 15.74 0.66
N LEU A 68 -3.97 16.52 0.01
CA LEU A 68 -4.33 17.83 -0.55
C LEU A 68 -5.40 17.70 -1.63
N ALA A 69 -5.22 16.76 -2.57
CA ALA A 69 -6.18 16.51 -3.64
C ALA A 69 -7.56 16.10 -3.08
N LEU A 70 -7.58 15.25 -2.03
CA LEU A 70 -8.81 14.86 -1.36
C LEU A 70 -9.49 16.03 -0.64
N ALA A 71 -8.72 16.91 0.01
CA ALA A 71 -9.25 18.10 0.65
C ALA A 71 -9.89 19.05 -0.37
N ALA A 72 -9.20 19.31 -1.49
CA ALA A 72 -9.72 20.12 -2.60
C ALA A 72 -10.99 19.51 -3.23
N TRP A 73 -11.03 18.18 -3.37
CA TRP A 73 -12.21 17.47 -3.87
C TRP A 73 -13.43 17.64 -2.96
N ARG A 74 -13.22 17.60 -1.63
CA ARG A 74 -14.28 17.72 -0.63
C ARG A 74 -14.78 19.14 -0.43
N SER A 75 -13.93 20.15 -0.64
CA SER A 75 -14.29 21.56 -0.44
C SER A 75 -15.07 22.16 -1.62
N THR A 76 -15.27 21.42 -2.71
CA THR A 76 -15.84 21.94 -3.96
C THR A 76 -17.05 21.16 -4.48
N ASN A 77 -17.78 21.77 -5.41
CA ASN A 77 -18.98 21.20 -6.04
C ASN A 77 -18.63 20.39 -7.31
N SER A 78 -19.63 19.97 -8.09
CA SER A 78 -19.43 19.18 -9.30
C SER A 78 -18.55 19.88 -10.35
N ALA A 79 -18.67 21.20 -10.49
CA ALA A 79 -17.86 21.97 -11.43
C ALA A 79 -16.38 22.00 -11.00
N GLY A 80 -16.09 22.26 -9.72
CA GLY A 80 -14.72 22.27 -9.23
C GLY A 80 -14.07 20.89 -9.23
N ARG A 81 -14.84 19.82 -8.97
CA ARG A 81 -14.36 18.43 -9.11
C ARG A 81 -13.98 18.09 -10.55
N LYS A 82 -14.78 18.55 -11.53
CA LYS A 82 -14.46 18.41 -12.96
C LYS A 82 -13.19 19.18 -13.33
N ALA A 83 -13.04 20.41 -12.82
CA ALA A 83 -11.85 21.22 -13.07
C ALA A 83 -10.58 20.61 -12.47
N LEU A 84 -10.64 20.12 -11.23
CA LEU A 84 -9.52 19.43 -10.57
C LEU A 84 -9.08 18.20 -11.36
N ARG A 85 -10.04 17.38 -11.80
CA ARG A 85 -9.75 16.22 -12.65
C ARG A 85 -9.09 16.61 -13.97
N ALA A 86 -9.66 17.59 -14.67
CA ALA A 86 -9.11 18.07 -15.94
C ALA A 86 -7.67 18.60 -15.79
N HIS A 87 -7.38 19.27 -14.68
CA HIS A 87 -6.02 19.75 -14.39
C HIS A 87 -5.03 18.60 -14.21
N LEU A 88 -5.39 17.57 -13.44
CA LEU A 88 -4.54 16.38 -13.26
C LEU A 88 -4.33 15.62 -14.59
N GLU A 89 -5.38 15.48 -15.40
CA GLU A 89 -5.29 14.88 -16.74
C GLU A 89 -4.36 15.69 -17.66
N ALA A 90 -4.43 17.03 -17.62
CA ALA A 90 -3.57 17.91 -18.40
C ALA A 90 -2.09 17.75 -18.01
N VAL A 91 -1.78 17.67 -16.70
CA VAL A 91 -0.41 17.40 -16.21
C VAL A 91 0.11 16.06 -16.70
N LEU A 92 -0.73 15.01 -16.69
CA LEU A 92 -0.36 13.70 -17.23
C LEU A 92 -0.08 13.75 -18.74
N MET A 93 -0.88 14.49 -19.51
CA MET A 93 -0.66 14.63 -20.95
C MET A 93 0.61 15.42 -21.27
N ALA A 94 0.87 16.51 -20.54
CA ALA A 94 2.06 17.33 -20.74
C ALA A 94 3.38 16.58 -20.46
N ASN A 95 3.35 15.60 -19.54
CA ASN A 95 4.52 14.84 -19.10
C ASN A 95 4.64 13.45 -19.75
N ARG A 96 3.77 13.08 -20.71
CA ARG A 96 4.01 11.89 -21.52
C ARG A 96 5.22 12.16 -22.42
N VAL A 97 6.33 11.47 -22.17
CA VAL A 97 7.45 11.41 -23.11
C VAL A 97 6.92 10.83 -24.43
N PRO A 98 7.06 11.52 -25.57
CA PRO A 98 6.69 10.93 -26.85
C PRO A 98 7.60 9.72 -27.07
N ALA A 99 7.01 8.55 -27.33
CA ALA A 99 7.75 7.35 -27.72
C ALA A 99 8.66 7.71 -28.90
N SER A 100 9.97 7.60 -28.71
CA SER A 100 10.95 7.82 -29.77
C SER A 100 10.64 6.84 -30.91
N LYS A 101 10.51 7.37 -32.13
CA LYS A 101 10.45 6.58 -33.37
C LYS A 101 11.76 5.84 -33.59
#